data_AF-F4G4Q9-F1
#
_entry.id   AF-F4G4Q9-F1
#
_cell.length_a   1.000
_cell.length_b   1.000
_cell.length_c   1.000
_cell.angle_alpha   90.00
_cell.angle_beta   90.00
_cell.angle_gamma   90.00
#
_symmetry.space_group_name_H-M   'P 1'
#
loop_
_entity.id
_entity.type
_entity.pdbx_description
1 polymer ?
#
loop_
_entity_poly.entity_id
_entity_poly.type
_entity_poly.pdbx_seq_one_letter_code
_entity_poly.pdbx_strand_id
1 'polypeptide(L)' 'MRILLIEDDSSLGSSLQSWLQMDGYAVDWLRRGDQAAAALATHAY' A
#
# COMPACT_ATOMS: atom_id res chain seq x y z
N MET A 1 -1.15 12.71 1.61
CA MET A 1 -2.05 11.85 0.80
C MET A 1 -1.77 10.39 1.15
N ARG A 2 -2.73 9.48 0.97
CA ARG A 2 -2.58 8.07 1.36
C ARG A 2 -2.56 7.19 0.11
N ILE A 3 -1.76 6.14 0.10
CA ILE A 3 -1.62 5.24 -1.04
C ILE A 3 -1.92 3.82 -0.57
N LEU A 4 -2.80 3.13 -1.30
CA LEU A 4 -3.02 1.70 -1.16
C LEU A 4 -2.07 0.98 -2.13
N LEU A 5 -1.03 0.33 -1.60
CA LEU A 5 -0.10 -0.49 -2.37
C LEU A 5 -0.55 -1.95 -2.30
N ILE A 6 -0.73 -2.60 -3.45
CA ILE A 6 -1.05 -4.04 -3.52
C ILE A 6 0.08 -4.71 -4.30
N GLU A 7 0.89 -5.50 -3.60
CA GLU A 7 2.10 -6.13 -4.15
C GLU A 7 2.41 -7.42 -3.41
N ASP A 8 2.51 -8.55 -4.12
CA ASP A 8 2.73 -9.88 -3.56
C ASP A 8 4.22 -10.17 -3.30
N ASP A 9 5.13 -9.52 -4.05
CA ASP A 9 6.56 -9.60 -3.80
C ASP A 9 6.98 -8.72 -2.62
N SER A 10 7.53 -9.36 -1.59
CA SER A 10 7.93 -8.66 -0.36
C SER A 10 9.11 -7.71 -0.52
N SER A 11 10.05 -8.03 -1.40
CA SER A 11 11.24 -7.22 -1.64
C SER A 11 10.88 -5.95 -2.41
N LEU A 12 10.06 -6.10 -3.45
CA LEU A 12 9.57 -4.98 -4.26
C LEU A 12 8.65 -4.09 -3.43
N GLY A 13 7.66 -4.68 -2.74
CA GLY A 13 6.70 -3.92 -1.95
C GLY A 13 7.35 -3.14 -0.81
N SER A 14 8.33 -3.73 -0.12
CA SER A 14 9.08 -3.02 0.93
C SER A 14 9.91 -1.85 0.37
N SER A 15 10.48 -2.01 -0.83
CA SER A 15 11.27 -0.96 -1.48
C SER A 15 10.38 0.21 -1.90
N LEU A 16 9.23 -0.08 -2.51
CA LEU A 16 8.23 0.92 -2.89
C LEU A 16 7.63 1.65 -1.69
N GLN A 17 7.25 0.90 -0.65
CA GLN A 17 6.71 1.49 0.57
C GLN A 17 7.70 2.47 1.21
N SER A 18 8.97 2.07 1.31
CA SER A 18 10.02 2.92 1.91
C SER A 18 10.21 4.21 1.12
N TRP A 19 10.28 4.12 -0.22
CA TRP A 19 10.44 5.29 -1.08
C TRP A 19 9.25 6.25 -0.98
N LEU A 20 8.02 5.73 -1.02
CA LEU A 20 6.80 6.54 -0.90
C LEU A 20 6.68 7.21 0.49
N GLN A 21 7.07 6.51 1.56
CA GLN A 21 7.10 7.08 2.90
C GLN A 21 8.14 8.19 3.03
N MET A 22 9.31 8.05 2.37
CA MET A 22 10.32 9.12 2.31
C MET A 22 9.80 10.37 1.61
N ASP A 23 8.92 10.23 0.61
CA ASP A 23 8.28 11.36 -0.09
C ASP A 23 7.07 11.93 0.70
N GLY A 24 6.79 11.43 1.90
CA GLY A 24 5.77 11.93 2.81
C GLY A 24 4.38 11.34 2.63
N TYR A 25 4.23 10.24 1.88
CA TYR A 25 2.97 9.52 1.77
C TYR A 25 2.76 8.53 2.92
N ALA A 26 1.51 8.42 3.36
CA ALA A 26 1.09 7.29 4.18
C ALA A 26 0.76 6.12 3.25
N VAL A 27 1.38 4.96 3.45
CA VAL A 27 1.23 3.79 2.57
C VAL A 27 0.68 2.62 3.36
N ASP A 28 -0.50 2.15 2.96
CA ASP A 28 -1.07 0.90 3.45
C ASP A 28 -0.76 -0.18 2.41
N TRP A 29 0.02 -1.19 2.80
CA TRP A 29 0.50 -2.24 1.90
C TRP A 29 -0.23 -3.56 2.15
N LEU A 30 -0.86 -4.10 1.10
CA LEU A 30 -1.49 -5.40 1.05
C LEU A 30 -0.73 -6.33 0.12
N ARG A 31 -0.69 -7.62 0.45
CA ARG A 31 -0.04 -8.65 -0.39
C ARG A 31 -1.00 -9.43 -1.27
N ARG A 32 -2.31 -9.25 -1.08
CA ARG A 32 -3.33 -9.97 -1.83
C ARG A 32 -4.40 -9.00 -2.33
N GLY A 33 -4.73 -9.13 -3.61
CA GLY A 33 -5.73 -8.26 -4.25
C GLY A 33 -7.15 -8.44 -3.71
N ASP A 34 -7.49 -9.62 -3.17
CA ASP A 34 -8.80 -9.86 -2.56
C ASP A 34 -9.07 -9.03 -1.30
N GLN A 35 -8.02 -8.53 -0.65
CA GLN A 35 -8.13 -7.63 0.50
C GLN A 35 -8.37 -6.16 0.10
N ALA A 36 -8.19 -5.81 -1.18
CA ALA A 36 -8.30 -4.44 -1.66
C ALA A 36 -9.69 -3.84 -1.43
N ALA A 37 -10.74 -4.62 -1.70
CA ALA A 37 -12.13 -4.17 -1.52
C ALA A 37 -12.44 -3.79 -0.06
N ALA A 38 -11.89 -4.53 0.90
CA ALA A 38 -12.05 -4.22 2.33
C ALA A 38 -11.28 -2.95 2.72
N ALA A 39 -10.08 -2.75 2.19
CA ALA A 39 -9.32 -1.53 2.44
C ALA A 39 -10.03 -0.28 1.88
N LEU A 40 -10.51 -0.35 0.63
CA LEU A 40 -11.26 0.74 0.00
C LEU A 40 -12.58 1.06 0.70
N ALA A 41 -13.19 0.07 1.37
CA ALA A 41 -14.40 0.29 2.16
C ALA A 41 -14.12 0.95 3.53
N THR A 42 -12.90 0.85 4.06
CA THR A 42 -12.55 1.35 5.41
C THR A 42 -11.87 2.71 5.38
N HIS A 43 -11.14 3.03 4.31
CA HIS A 43 -10.40 4.29 4.20
C HIS A 43 -10.48 4.86 2.78
N ALA A 44 -10.49 6.18 2.69
CA ALA A 44 -10.25 6.89 1.44
C ALA A 44 -8.73 6.98 1.20
N TYR A 45 -8.32 6.64 -0.03
CA TYR A 45 -6.95 6.70 -0.52
C TYR A 45 -6.89 7.67 -1.70
#